data_AF-A0A1V6SWQ6-F1
#
_entry.id   AF-A0A1V6SWQ6-F1
#
_cell.length_a   1.000
_cell.length_b   1.000
_cell.length_c   1.000
_cell.angle_alpha   90.00
_cell.angle_beta   90.00
_cell.angle_gamma   90.00
#
_symmetry.space_group_name_H-M   'P 1'
#
loop_
_entity.id
_entity.type
_entity.pdbx_description
1 polymer ?
#
loop_
_entity_poly.entity_id
_entity_poly.type
_entity_poly.pdbx_seq_one_letter_code
_entity_poly.pdbx_strand_id
1 'polypeptide(L)'
;MSNSDNCTLQTCPLDDAYIQYQPNMAGNIFYLALFAIILIGQIGTGIVFRSWTFMVPMVAGLILEVIGYLGRILLHDNPFNFDSFLMYLICLTIAPAFFTAGIYLCLGRIVTVYGEEFSRLKPRTYTYLFVTCDLISLILQAAGGAITSIAEEQSLRDTGVNIMIAGLVFQVASLVVFSILAIEYGVRVLRGRRLHSPTQERPTSWMRRSFLLGLTTAVLTILVRSSFRVAELQGGFHSKLANDEITLMILEGAMVSIACICLTGLHPALLENKVLSDKLGITIIPAQYSNVESLAKLLEDNKIDTIVSAMTVVDDDARNSQLNLIAAADQSSSTKRFIPSEHATLFPIMKAKFSAVQKLQSTSLEYTLVTDGFFMDYYGLPRVKSYLQPFVLALDMAQNAAAIPGSGNTPVVFTHTFDVARFVAALTSQADLPKRSVVIGDKKTWNEALSIAEEIKGTKFNVAYDDQGKLCTFRVTELPSHSALYPFLPKEQLQYILAVFGRWMDVGGFDLPGIDTLNSRFPEIHPRTLRQVMEEGWKA
;
A
#
# COMPACT_ATOMS: atom_id res chain seq x y z
N MET A 1 -38.60 44.09 0.75
CA MET A 1 -37.31 43.85 1.44
C MET A 1 -36.39 44.98 1.00
N SER A 2 -36.06 45.92 1.90
CA SER A 2 -35.17 47.03 1.58
C SER A 2 -33.76 46.51 1.30
N ASN A 3 -33.08 47.06 0.30
CA ASN A 3 -31.70 46.75 -0.11
C ASN A 3 -30.82 46.29 1.06
N SER A 4 -30.55 44.99 1.12
CA SER A 4 -29.62 44.33 2.05
C SER A 4 -28.19 44.86 1.95
N ASP A 5 -27.85 45.54 0.86
CA ASP A 5 -26.49 46.05 0.60
C ASP A 5 -26.09 47.25 1.47
N ASN A 6 -27.05 47.89 2.17
CA ASN A 6 -26.79 49.05 3.05
C ASN A 6 -26.96 48.74 4.55
N CYS A 7 -27.16 47.47 4.93
CA CYS A 7 -27.31 47.07 6.33
C CYS A 7 -25.96 46.86 7.04
N THR A 8 -25.87 47.32 8.29
CA THR A 8 -24.73 47.14 9.18
C THR A 8 -25.23 46.77 10.57
N LEU A 9 -24.34 46.30 11.45
CA LEU A 9 -24.65 45.99 12.86
C LEU A 9 -25.28 47.16 13.65
N GLN A 10 -25.12 48.40 13.16
CA GLN A 10 -25.68 49.60 13.78
C GLN A 10 -27.01 50.06 13.16
N THR A 11 -27.34 49.58 11.95
CA THR A 11 -28.48 50.10 11.16
C THR A 11 -29.63 49.10 11.00
N CYS A 12 -29.37 47.80 11.11
CA CYS A 12 -30.38 46.75 10.93
C CYS A 12 -30.32 45.74 12.10
N PRO A 13 -31.47 45.19 12.54
CA PRO A 13 -31.48 44.14 13.57
C PRO A 13 -30.83 42.86 13.04
N LEU A 14 -30.20 42.08 13.93
CA LEU A 14 -29.54 40.81 13.59
C LEU A 14 -30.51 39.75 13.03
N ASP A 15 -31.80 39.90 13.28
CA ASP A 15 -32.84 39.00 12.74
C ASP A 15 -32.93 39.05 11.21
N ASP A 16 -32.52 40.17 10.61
CA ASP A 16 -32.50 40.39 9.15
C ASP A 16 -31.17 39.92 8.49
N ALA A 17 -30.19 39.48 9.28
CA ALA A 17 -28.93 38.95 8.78
C ALA A 17 -29.06 37.48 8.33
N TYR A 18 -28.15 37.03 7.48
CA TYR A 18 -28.10 35.62 7.04
C TYR A 18 -27.73 34.65 8.17
N ILE A 19 -27.11 35.16 9.24
CA ILE A 19 -26.83 34.47 10.49
C ILE A 19 -27.27 35.39 11.63
N GLN A 20 -28.10 34.90 12.55
CA GLN A 20 -28.74 35.70 13.60
C GLN A 20 -27.85 35.92 14.83
N TYR A 21 -26.55 35.70 14.70
CA TYR A 21 -25.55 35.93 15.74
C TYR A 21 -24.29 36.51 15.12
N GLN A 22 -23.50 37.21 15.94
CA GLN A 22 -22.19 37.71 15.54
C GLN A 22 -21.14 36.60 15.79
N PRO A 23 -20.46 36.07 14.76
CA PRO A 23 -19.51 34.97 14.93
C PRO A 23 -18.37 35.29 15.89
N ASN A 24 -17.97 34.35 16.73
CA ASN A 24 -16.88 34.51 17.69
C ASN A 24 -15.52 34.65 16.99
N MET A 25 -14.87 35.80 17.08
CA MET A 25 -13.62 36.06 16.37
C MET A 25 -12.47 35.12 16.81
N ALA A 26 -12.30 34.91 18.13
CA ALA A 26 -11.21 34.11 18.67
C ALA A 26 -11.31 32.63 18.25
N GLY A 27 -12.51 32.06 18.30
CA GLY A 27 -12.76 30.68 17.93
C GLY A 27 -12.57 30.42 16.43
N ASN A 28 -13.02 31.35 15.57
CA ASN A 28 -12.84 31.22 14.13
C ASN A 28 -11.37 31.39 13.71
N ILE A 29 -10.62 32.30 14.36
CA ILE A 29 -9.16 32.43 14.18
C ILE A 29 -8.43 31.15 14.61
N PHE A 30 -8.84 30.54 15.72
CA PHE A 30 -8.26 29.28 16.18
C PHE A 30 -8.37 28.17 15.13
N TYR A 31 -9.56 27.95 14.57
CA TYR A 31 -9.76 26.92 13.54
C TYR A 31 -9.01 27.26 12.25
N LEU A 32 -9.03 28.52 11.81
CA LEU A 32 -8.26 28.96 10.65
C LEU A 32 -6.75 28.64 10.82
N ALA A 33 -6.18 28.99 11.96
CA ALA A 33 -4.77 28.72 12.27
C ALA A 33 -4.49 27.22 12.35
N LEU A 34 -5.38 26.45 12.97
CA LEU A 34 -5.25 25.00 13.08
C LEU A 34 -5.23 24.32 11.70
N PHE A 35 -6.20 24.64 10.83
CA PHE A 35 -6.25 24.07 9.47
C PHE A 35 -5.08 24.52 8.60
N ALA A 36 -4.59 25.77 8.77
CA ALA A 36 -3.39 26.24 8.07
C ALA A 36 -2.12 25.47 8.51
N ILE A 37 -1.97 25.17 9.80
CA ILE A 37 -0.85 24.36 10.30
C ILE A 37 -0.94 22.92 9.75
N ILE A 38 -2.13 22.32 9.77
CA ILE A 38 -2.35 20.97 9.24
C ILE A 38 -2.08 20.95 7.72
N LEU A 39 -2.46 22.00 6.98
CA LEU A 39 -2.18 22.15 5.55
C LEU A 39 -0.68 22.11 5.25
N ILE A 40 0.12 22.86 6.01
CA ILE A 40 1.59 22.85 5.86
C ILE A 40 2.14 21.45 6.14
N GLY A 41 1.68 20.80 7.22
CA GLY A 41 2.06 19.43 7.56
C GLY A 41 1.66 18.41 6.48
N GLN A 42 0.48 18.56 5.88
CA GLN A 42 -0.03 17.70 4.82
C GLN A 42 0.76 17.86 3.52
N ILE A 43 1.16 19.08 3.17
CA ILE A 43 2.03 19.34 2.02
C ILE A 43 3.41 18.73 2.27
N GLY A 44 3.99 18.96 3.45
CA GLY A 44 5.28 18.40 3.82
C GLY A 44 5.31 16.87 3.76
N THR A 45 4.34 16.21 4.41
CA THR A 45 4.21 14.76 4.36
C THR A 45 3.91 14.25 2.95
N GLY A 46 3.04 14.93 2.21
CA GLY A 46 2.69 14.57 0.84
C GLY A 46 3.86 14.65 -0.15
N ILE A 47 4.72 15.66 -0.02
CA ILE A 47 5.94 15.81 -0.83
C ILE A 47 6.98 14.76 -0.43
N VAL A 48 7.24 14.59 0.88
CA VAL A 48 8.25 13.65 1.39
C VAL A 48 7.89 12.20 1.02
N PHE A 49 6.62 11.81 1.18
CA PHE A 49 6.16 10.45 0.91
C PHE A 49 5.59 10.25 -0.51
N ARG A 50 5.63 11.28 -1.37
CA ARG A 50 5.07 11.29 -2.74
C ARG A 50 3.67 10.67 -2.84
N SER A 51 2.84 10.88 -1.83
CA SER A 51 1.48 10.36 -1.77
C SER A 51 0.51 11.25 -2.54
N TRP A 52 0.84 11.63 -3.80
CA TRP A 52 0.14 12.64 -4.60
C TRP A 52 -1.37 12.42 -4.65
N THR A 53 -1.80 11.17 -4.85
CA THR A 53 -3.24 10.84 -4.94
C THR A 53 -4.00 11.05 -3.63
N PHE A 54 -3.33 10.90 -2.47
CA PHE A 54 -3.90 11.22 -1.17
C PHE A 54 -3.73 12.70 -0.80
N MET A 55 -2.61 13.31 -1.23
CA MET A 55 -2.27 14.69 -0.94
C MET A 55 -3.24 15.67 -1.60
N VAL A 56 -3.54 15.49 -2.89
CA VAL A 56 -4.42 16.39 -3.67
C VAL A 56 -5.78 16.62 -3.00
N PRO A 57 -6.58 15.59 -2.68
CA PRO A 57 -7.86 15.82 -2.02
C PRO A 57 -7.68 16.42 -0.62
N MET A 58 -6.74 15.93 0.18
CA MET A 58 -6.53 16.48 1.53
C MET A 58 -6.15 17.98 1.52
N VAL A 59 -5.27 18.39 0.60
CA VAL A 59 -4.88 19.80 0.43
C VAL A 59 -6.06 20.64 -0.05
N ALA A 60 -6.84 20.15 -1.03
CA ALA A 60 -8.02 20.84 -1.51
C ALA A 60 -9.06 21.06 -0.39
N GLY A 61 -9.34 20.03 0.41
CA GLY A 61 -10.22 20.14 1.57
C GLY A 61 -9.71 21.13 2.62
N LEU A 62 -8.42 21.09 2.96
CA LEU A 62 -7.84 22.01 3.95
C LEU A 62 -7.81 23.46 3.48
N ILE A 63 -7.59 23.73 2.19
CA ILE A 63 -7.71 25.07 1.62
C ILE A 63 -9.14 25.59 1.77
N LEU A 64 -10.14 24.75 1.48
CA LEU A 64 -11.54 25.12 1.64
C LEU A 64 -11.92 25.37 3.10
N GLU A 65 -11.41 24.59 4.06
CA GLU A 65 -11.58 24.88 5.49
C GLU A 65 -11.03 26.27 5.85
N VAL A 66 -9.80 26.58 5.44
CA VAL A 66 -9.17 27.89 5.70
C VAL A 66 -10.00 29.04 5.12
N ILE A 67 -10.48 28.91 3.88
CA ILE A 67 -11.32 29.93 3.22
C ILE A 67 -12.68 30.03 3.92
N GLY A 68 -13.27 28.90 4.34
CA GLY A 68 -14.55 28.88 5.03
C GLY A 68 -14.51 29.60 6.39
N TYR A 69 -13.47 29.36 7.19
CA TYR A 69 -13.27 30.08 8.45
C TYR A 69 -12.88 31.54 8.24
N LEU A 70 -12.16 31.87 7.16
CA LEU A 70 -11.94 33.26 6.77
C LEU A 70 -13.27 33.98 6.50
N GLY A 71 -14.22 33.31 5.83
CA GLY A 71 -15.57 33.84 5.60
C GLY A 71 -16.31 34.13 6.90
N ARG A 72 -16.18 33.25 7.90
CA ARG A 72 -16.76 33.48 9.23
C ARG A 72 -16.13 34.65 9.98
N ILE A 73 -14.83 34.89 9.80
CA ILE A 73 -14.15 36.07 10.37
C ILE A 73 -14.67 37.34 9.72
N LEU A 74 -14.85 37.37 8.39
CA LEU A 74 -15.42 38.53 7.69
C LEU A 74 -16.87 38.81 8.11
N LEU A 75 -17.65 37.75 8.39
CA LEU A 75 -19.01 37.87 8.93
C LEU A 75 -19.04 38.43 10.36
N HIS A 76 -17.94 38.42 11.12
CA HIS A 76 -17.90 39.07 12.44
C HIS A 76 -18.17 40.58 12.33
N ASP A 77 -17.57 41.22 11.32
CA ASP A 77 -17.66 42.66 11.11
C ASP A 77 -18.95 43.04 10.36
N ASN A 78 -19.38 42.19 9.41
CA ASN A 78 -20.61 42.42 8.64
C ASN A 78 -21.40 41.12 8.36
N PRO A 79 -22.30 40.71 9.28
CA PRO A 79 -23.16 39.52 9.10
C PRO A 79 -24.17 39.61 7.93
N PHE A 80 -24.40 40.81 7.40
CA PHE A 80 -25.31 41.05 6.27
C PHE A 80 -24.64 40.84 4.91
N ASN A 81 -23.31 40.65 4.89
CA ASN A 81 -22.56 40.50 3.64
C ASN A 81 -22.82 39.12 3.01
N PHE A 82 -23.52 39.12 1.87
CA PHE A 82 -23.90 37.90 1.16
C PHE A 82 -22.69 37.09 0.65
N ASP A 83 -21.65 37.76 0.15
CA ASP A 83 -20.45 37.10 -0.38
C ASP A 83 -19.68 36.34 0.71
N SER A 84 -19.55 36.94 1.89
CA SER A 84 -18.89 36.33 3.06
C SER A 84 -19.70 35.14 3.60
N PHE A 85 -21.04 35.27 3.59
CA PHE A 85 -21.94 34.18 3.94
C PHE A 85 -21.81 33.00 2.98
N LEU A 86 -21.82 33.27 1.67
CA LEU A 86 -21.68 32.25 0.63
C LEU A 86 -20.28 31.60 0.69
N MET A 87 -19.22 32.39 0.92
CA MET A 87 -17.86 31.87 1.07
C MET A 87 -17.74 30.89 2.25
N TYR A 88 -18.27 31.24 3.42
CA TYR A 88 -18.35 30.33 4.57
C TYR A 88 -19.16 29.07 4.23
N LEU A 89 -20.39 29.26 3.71
CA LEU A 89 -21.34 28.17 3.52
C LEU A 89 -20.83 27.15 2.51
N ILE A 90 -20.35 27.60 1.36
CA ILE A 90 -19.90 26.73 0.27
C ILE A 90 -18.60 26.02 0.65
N CYS A 91 -17.60 26.76 1.14
CA CYS A 91 -16.28 26.17 1.38
C CYS A 91 -16.34 25.11 2.48
N LEU A 92 -17.01 25.38 3.61
CA LEU A 92 -17.17 24.39 4.66
C LEU A 92 -18.05 23.22 4.22
N THR A 93 -19.05 23.44 3.37
CA THR A 93 -19.90 22.34 2.87
C THR A 93 -19.09 21.38 1.98
N ILE A 94 -18.27 21.90 1.07
CA ILE A 94 -17.50 21.11 0.10
C ILE A 94 -16.29 20.41 0.75
N ALA A 95 -15.61 21.05 1.70
CA ALA A 95 -14.33 20.57 2.21
C ALA A 95 -14.33 19.08 2.65
N PRO A 96 -15.33 18.58 3.40
CA PRO A 96 -15.31 17.19 3.85
C PRO A 96 -15.49 16.14 2.77
N ALA A 97 -16.06 16.48 1.60
CA ALA A 97 -16.11 15.57 0.46
C ALA A 97 -14.70 15.23 -0.07
N PHE A 98 -13.75 16.16 0.07
CA PHE A 98 -12.36 15.87 -0.24
C PHE A 98 -11.69 14.99 0.82
N PHE A 99 -12.03 15.17 2.10
CA PHE A 99 -11.52 14.29 3.16
C PHE A 99 -12.06 12.86 3.03
N THR A 100 -13.34 12.68 2.67
CA THR A 100 -13.90 11.36 2.36
C THR A 100 -13.23 10.72 1.14
N ALA A 101 -12.94 11.48 0.09
CA ALA A 101 -12.16 10.98 -1.05
C ALA A 101 -10.77 10.45 -0.62
N GLY A 102 -10.09 11.14 0.29
CA GLY A 102 -8.84 10.67 0.91
C GLY A 102 -9.01 9.36 1.67
N ILE A 103 -10.08 9.24 2.47
CA ILE A 103 -10.44 8.02 3.20
C ILE A 103 -10.72 6.84 2.25
N TYR A 104 -11.45 7.06 1.16
CA TYR A 104 -11.76 6.02 0.18
C TYR A 104 -10.49 5.47 -0.48
N LEU A 105 -9.53 6.34 -0.79
CA LEU A 105 -8.20 5.95 -1.27
C LEU A 105 -7.42 5.14 -0.24
N CYS A 106 -7.45 5.53 1.03
CA CYS A 106 -6.84 4.78 2.12
C CYS A 106 -7.44 3.38 2.24
N LEU A 107 -8.76 3.24 2.20
CA LEU A 107 -9.41 1.92 2.25
C LEU A 107 -9.02 1.05 1.05
N GLY A 108 -9.02 1.60 -0.17
CA GLY A 108 -8.59 0.85 -1.36
C GLY A 108 -7.19 0.26 -1.19
N ARG A 109 -6.24 1.05 -0.68
CA ARG A 109 -4.88 0.57 -0.39
C ARG A 109 -4.85 -0.49 0.72
N ILE A 110 -5.65 -0.32 1.78
CA ILE A 110 -5.78 -1.32 2.85
C ILE A 110 -6.31 -2.65 2.29
N VAL A 111 -7.28 -2.60 1.37
CA VAL A 111 -7.81 -3.81 0.71
C VAL A 111 -6.72 -4.53 -0.08
N THR A 112 -5.91 -3.81 -0.86
CA THR A 112 -4.77 -4.39 -1.59
C THR A 112 -3.72 -5.01 -0.64
N VAL A 113 -3.49 -4.43 0.55
CA VAL A 113 -2.48 -4.91 1.51
C VAL A 113 -2.95 -6.12 2.33
N TYR A 114 -4.23 -6.12 2.74
CA TYR A 114 -4.77 -7.14 3.66
C TYR A 114 -5.48 -8.30 2.95
N GLY A 115 -5.63 -8.21 1.62
CA GLY A 115 -6.21 -9.24 0.77
C GLY A 115 -7.52 -8.76 0.14
N GLU A 116 -7.54 -8.67 -1.19
CA GLU A 116 -8.74 -8.28 -1.94
C GLU A 116 -9.87 -9.31 -1.80
N GLU A 117 -9.53 -10.56 -1.45
CA GLU A 117 -10.43 -11.70 -1.26
C GLU A 117 -11.48 -11.51 -0.16
N PHE A 118 -11.18 -10.73 0.88
CA PHE A 118 -12.13 -10.46 1.96
C PHE A 118 -13.10 -9.32 1.62
N SER A 119 -12.78 -8.54 0.58
CA SER A 119 -13.55 -7.38 0.16
C SER A 119 -14.65 -7.75 -0.85
N ARG A 120 -15.83 -7.14 -0.70
CA ARG A 120 -16.93 -7.31 -1.66
C ARG A 120 -16.67 -6.60 -2.99
N LEU A 121 -15.92 -5.51 -2.95
CA LEU A 121 -15.61 -4.67 -4.11
C LEU A 121 -14.10 -4.63 -4.34
N LYS A 122 -13.70 -4.45 -5.60
CA LYS A 122 -12.28 -4.23 -5.93
C LYS A 122 -11.81 -2.89 -5.36
N PRO A 123 -10.53 -2.74 -4.98
CA PRO A 123 -9.98 -1.52 -4.38
C PRO A 123 -10.35 -0.22 -5.12
N ARG A 124 -10.21 -0.21 -6.45
CA ARG A 124 -10.50 0.97 -7.29
C ARG A 124 -12.00 1.30 -7.34
N THR A 125 -12.86 0.29 -7.18
CA THR A 125 -14.31 0.47 -7.23
C THR A 125 -14.81 1.27 -6.03
N TYR A 126 -14.21 1.10 -4.84
CA TYR A 126 -14.56 1.94 -3.68
C TYR A 126 -14.33 3.42 -3.99
N THR A 127 -13.12 3.77 -4.46
CA THR A 127 -12.80 5.16 -4.76
C THR A 127 -13.74 5.73 -5.82
N TYR A 128 -13.92 5.04 -6.96
CA TYR A 128 -14.76 5.60 -8.03
C TYR A 128 -16.23 5.71 -7.63
N LEU A 129 -16.80 4.67 -7.03
CA LEU A 129 -18.22 4.64 -6.65
C LEU A 129 -18.55 5.78 -5.67
N PHE A 130 -17.82 5.84 -4.56
CA PHE A 130 -18.16 6.78 -3.48
C PHE A 130 -17.74 8.22 -3.79
N VAL A 131 -16.67 8.46 -4.56
CA VAL A 131 -16.36 9.81 -5.06
C VAL A 131 -17.43 10.29 -6.04
N THR A 132 -17.97 9.41 -6.90
CA THR A 132 -19.08 9.80 -7.80
C THR A 132 -20.35 10.12 -7.03
N CYS A 133 -20.68 9.35 -5.97
CA CYS A 133 -21.79 9.68 -5.08
C CYS A 133 -21.60 11.05 -4.40
N ASP A 134 -20.41 11.34 -3.90
CA ASP A 134 -20.10 12.63 -3.27
C ASP A 134 -20.17 13.77 -4.30
N LEU A 135 -19.67 13.57 -5.53
CA LEU A 135 -19.78 14.56 -6.61
C LEU A 135 -21.24 14.88 -6.97
N ILE A 136 -22.09 13.87 -7.10
CA ILE A 136 -23.53 14.06 -7.36
C ILE A 136 -24.17 14.85 -6.21
N SER A 137 -23.82 14.51 -4.96
CA SER A 137 -24.30 15.22 -3.77
C SER A 137 -23.91 16.70 -3.80
N LEU A 138 -22.66 17.00 -4.14
CA LEU A 138 -22.15 18.37 -4.26
C LEU A 138 -22.83 19.16 -5.38
N ILE A 139 -23.14 18.51 -6.51
CA ILE A 139 -23.88 19.15 -7.61
C ILE A 139 -25.29 19.53 -7.14
N LEU A 140 -25.99 18.64 -6.42
CA LEU A 140 -27.31 18.95 -5.85
C LEU A 140 -27.23 20.10 -4.84
N GLN A 141 -26.21 20.12 -3.97
CA GLN A 141 -26.00 21.21 -3.02
C GLN A 141 -25.70 22.54 -3.70
N ALA A 142 -24.82 22.54 -4.71
CA ALA A 142 -24.51 23.73 -5.49
C ALA A 142 -25.73 24.25 -6.26
N ALA A 143 -26.50 23.36 -6.88
CA ALA A 143 -27.72 23.72 -7.59
C ALA A 143 -28.80 24.27 -6.64
N GLY A 144 -29.03 23.62 -5.50
CA GLY A 144 -29.96 24.08 -4.47
C GLY A 144 -29.56 25.42 -3.87
N GLY A 145 -28.27 25.61 -3.58
CA GLY A 145 -27.71 26.88 -3.11
C GLY A 145 -27.86 28.00 -4.13
N ALA A 146 -27.56 27.73 -5.41
CA ALA A 146 -27.73 28.69 -6.49
C ALA A 146 -29.20 29.11 -6.65
N ILE A 147 -30.14 28.15 -6.67
CA ILE A 147 -31.59 28.44 -6.74
C ILE A 147 -32.03 29.29 -5.55
N THR A 148 -31.56 28.96 -4.34
CA THR A 148 -31.88 29.73 -3.12
C THR A 148 -31.37 31.17 -3.22
N SER A 149 -30.19 31.40 -3.81
CA SER A 149 -29.59 32.74 -3.94
C SER A 149 -30.30 33.67 -4.93
N ILE A 150 -30.88 33.13 -6.01
CA ILE A 150 -31.53 33.92 -7.06
C ILE A 150 -33.05 34.01 -6.90
N ALA A 151 -33.62 33.27 -5.95
CA ALA A 151 -35.06 33.15 -5.77
C ALA A 151 -35.65 34.39 -5.07
N GLU A 152 -36.51 35.12 -5.79
CA GLU A 152 -37.29 36.25 -5.24
C GLU A 152 -38.51 35.75 -4.44
N GLU A 153 -39.12 34.64 -4.85
CA GLU A 153 -40.27 34.01 -4.19
C GLU A 153 -39.86 33.03 -3.09
N GLN A 154 -40.62 33.00 -1.99
CA GLN A 154 -40.36 32.08 -0.86
C GLN A 154 -40.48 30.61 -1.25
N SER A 155 -41.46 30.26 -2.10
CA SER A 155 -41.68 28.90 -2.63
C SER A 155 -40.45 28.36 -3.37
N LEU A 156 -39.80 29.22 -4.16
CA LEU A 156 -38.61 28.86 -4.95
C LEU A 156 -37.36 28.74 -4.06
N ARG A 157 -37.23 29.58 -3.02
CA ARG A 157 -36.19 29.45 -1.98
C ARG A 157 -36.33 28.13 -1.21
N ASP A 158 -37.54 27.80 -0.75
CA ASP A 158 -37.81 26.55 -0.03
C ASP A 158 -37.49 25.32 -0.91
N THR A 159 -37.78 25.42 -2.22
CA THR A 159 -37.40 24.39 -3.20
C THR A 159 -35.88 24.25 -3.32
N GLY A 160 -35.14 25.36 -3.39
CA GLY A 160 -33.67 25.36 -3.42
C GLY A 160 -33.07 24.74 -2.15
N VAL A 161 -33.59 25.09 -0.98
CA VAL A 161 -33.17 24.50 0.31
C VAL A 161 -33.45 23.00 0.32
N ASN A 162 -34.62 22.55 -0.14
CA ASN A 162 -34.96 21.12 -0.22
C ASN A 162 -34.02 20.33 -1.16
N ILE A 163 -33.63 20.91 -2.30
CA ILE A 163 -32.66 20.31 -3.22
C ILE A 163 -31.28 20.19 -2.55
N MET A 164 -30.86 21.22 -1.80
CA MET A 164 -29.60 21.18 -1.05
C MET A 164 -29.62 20.11 0.05
N ILE A 165 -30.71 20.01 0.82
CA ILE A 165 -30.91 18.96 1.84
C ILE A 165 -30.88 17.58 1.19
N ALA A 166 -31.53 17.38 0.04
CA ALA A 166 -31.51 16.10 -0.67
C ALA A 166 -30.08 15.67 -1.03
N GLY A 167 -29.23 16.61 -1.48
CA GLY A 167 -27.81 16.36 -1.71
C GLY A 167 -27.07 15.95 -0.43
N LEU A 168 -27.30 16.62 0.69
CA LEU A 168 -26.68 16.28 1.98
C LEU A 168 -27.12 14.90 2.50
N VAL A 169 -28.42 14.58 2.41
CA VAL A 169 -28.96 13.27 2.80
C VAL A 169 -28.35 12.16 1.93
N PHE A 170 -28.23 12.38 0.63
CA PHE A 170 -27.60 11.44 -0.29
C PHE A 170 -26.12 11.19 0.08
N GLN A 171 -25.39 12.25 0.42
CA GLN A 171 -24.01 12.17 0.88
C GLN A 171 -23.87 11.35 2.18
N VAL A 172 -24.73 11.61 3.18
CA VAL A 172 -24.74 10.85 4.44
C VAL A 172 -25.06 9.38 4.19
N ALA A 173 -26.07 9.09 3.36
CA ALA A 173 -26.43 7.71 3.02
C ALA A 173 -25.26 6.97 2.34
N SER A 174 -24.58 7.62 1.40
CA SER A 174 -23.37 7.12 0.74
C SER A 174 -22.27 6.76 1.76
N LEU A 175 -21.97 7.68 2.68
CA LEU A 175 -20.94 7.48 3.70
C LEU A 175 -21.29 6.37 4.72
N VAL A 176 -22.58 6.21 5.05
CA VAL A 176 -23.06 5.11 5.91
C VAL A 176 -22.84 3.76 5.20
N VAL A 177 -23.21 3.65 3.92
CA VAL A 177 -23.00 2.42 3.14
C VAL A 177 -21.50 2.09 3.05
N PHE A 178 -20.65 3.09 2.79
CA PHE A 178 -19.20 2.92 2.82
C PHE A 178 -18.71 2.38 4.17
N SER A 179 -19.19 2.96 5.27
CA SER A 179 -18.82 2.57 6.63
C SER A 179 -19.20 1.12 6.93
N ILE A 180 -20.39 0.68 6.51
CA ILE A 180 -20.84 -0.72 6.65
C ILE A 180 -19.91 -1.66 5.89
N LEU A 181 -19.56 -1.34 4.64
CA LEU A 181 -18.65 -2.16 3.84
C LEU A 181 -17.24 -2.23 4.45
N ALA A 182 -16.73 -1.10 4.97
CA ALA A 182 -15.43 -1.06 5.64
C ALA A 182 -15.40 -1.89 6.92
N ILE A 183 -16.44 -1.82 7.75
CA ILE A 183 -16.60 -2.63 8.97
C ILE A 183 -16.70 -4.10 8.60
N GLU A 184 -17.52 -4.46 7.61
CA GLU A 184 -17.67 -5.83 7.15
C GLU A 184 -16.34 -6.40 6.66
N TYR A 185 -15.60 -5.65 5.84
CA TYR A 185 -14.26 -6.02 5.40
C TYR A 185 -13.33 -6.27 6.59
N GLY A 186 -13.29 -5.36 7.56
CA GLY A 186 -12.48 -5.50 8.77
C GLY A 186 -12.84 -6.77 9.56
N VAL A 187 -14.13 -7.06 9.76
CA VAL A 187 -14.59 -8.27 10.44
C VAL A 187 -14.21 -9.53 9.67
N ARG A 188 -14.34 -9.55 8.34
CA ARG A 188 -13.95 -10.68 7.49
C ARG A 188 -12.45 -10.96 7.54
N VAL A 189 -11.62 -9.92 7.48
CA VAL A 189 -10.16 -10.04 7.64
C VAL A 189 -9.81 -10.61 9.01
N LEU A 190 -10.45 -10.14 10.09
CA LEU A 190 -10.20 -10.66 11.45
C LEU A 190 -10.64 -12.11 11.62
N ARG A 191 -11.75 -12.51 10.99
CA ARG A 191 -12.23 -13.90 11.01
C ARG A 191 -11.38 -14.84 10.15
N GLY A 192 -10.98 -14.41 8.94
CA GLY A 192 -10.13 -15.19 8.04
C GLY A 192 -8.75 -15.49 8.63
N ARG A 193 -8.18 -14.53 9.38
CA ARG A 193 -6.94 -14.69 10.15
C ARG A 193 -7.00 -15.71 11.27
N ARG A 194 -8.19 -16.01 11.81
CA ARG A 194 -8.35 -17.05 12.85
C ARG A 194 -8.44 -18.47 12.26
N LEU A 195 -8.79 -18.61 10.99
CA LEU A 195 -8.93 -19.92 10.33
C LEU A 195 -7.62 -20.43 9.71
N HIS A 196 -6.74 -19.53 9.26
CA HIS A 196 -5.40 -19.86 8.78
C HIS A 196 -4.39 -19.76 9.94
N SER A 197 -3.94 -20.92 10.44
CA SER A 197 -2.89 -21.22 11.44
C SER A 197 -2.35 -20.10 12.37
N PRO A 198 -2.28 -20.32 13.70
CA PRO A 198 -1.80 -19.33 14.69
C PRO A 198 -0.32 -18.91 14.57
N THR A 199 0.46 -19.51 13.68
CA THR A 199 1.91 -19.27 13.56
C THR A 199 2.28 -18.12 12.61
N GLN A 200 1.29 -17.54 11.92
CA GLN A 200 1.47 -16.38 11.03
C GLN A 200 1.15 -15.05 11.72
N GLU A 201 1.50 -14.91 13.00
CA GLU A 201 1.48 -13.60 13.65
C GLU A 201 2.61 -12.74 13.08
N ARG A 202 2.35 -12.01 11.99
CA ARG A 202 3.01 -10.71 11.81
C ARG A 202 2.59 -9.91 13.04
N PRO A 203 3.48 -9.54 13.98
CA PRO A 203 3.08 -8.72 15.10
C PRO A 203 2.41 -7.48 14.53
N THR A 204 1.12 -7.30 14.83
CA THR A 204 0.42 -6.08 14.44
C THR A 204 1.09 -4.97 15.23
N SER A 205 2.01 -4.24 14.58
CA SER A 205 2.68 -3.14 15.23
C SER A 205 1.59 -2.21 15.78
N TRP A 206 1.79 -1.70 17.00
CA TRP A 206 0.90 -0.75 17.65
C TRP A 206 0.51 0.43 16.73
N MET A 207 1.33 0.68 15.71
CA MET A 207 1.23 1.74 14.72
C MET A 207 0.25 1.41 13.60
N ARG A 208 0.20 0.15 13.15
CA ARG A 208 -0.88 -0.31 12.24
C ARG A 208 -2.24 -0.23 12.94
N ARG A 209 -2.28 -0.55 14.24
CA ARG A 209 -3.49 -0.36 15.05
C ARG A 209 -3.84 1.12 15.20
N SER A 210 -2.84 1.98 15.42
CA SER A 210 -3.03 3.43 15.53
C SER A 210 -3.53 4.05 14.23
N PHE A 211 -2.97 3.68 13.07
CA PHE A 211 -3.46 4.15 11.77
C PHE A 211 -4.89 3.71 11.49
N LEU A 212 -5.22 2.44 11.74
CA LEU A 212 -6.60 1.94 11.57
C LEU A 212 -7.58 2.62 12.54
N LEU A 213 -7.15 2.86 13.78
CA LEU A 213 -7.93 3.62 14.76
C LEU A 213 -8.13 5.07 14.31
N GLY A 214 -7.08 5.72 13.80
CA GLY A 214 -7.15 7.07 13.24
C GLY A 214 -8.09 7.17 12.05
N LEU A 215 -8.01 6.22 11.11
CA LEU A 215 -8.90 6.15 9.96
C LEU A 215 -10.36 5.93 10.39
N THR A 216 -10.59 5.04 11.35
CA THR A 216 -11.93 4.79 11.91
C THR A 216 -12.47 6.04 12.60
N THR A 217 -11.63 6.73 13.38
CA THR A 217 -12.00 7.98 14.06
C THR A 217 -12.36 9.06 13.05
N ALA A 218 -11.56 9.23 11.98
CA ALA A 218 -11.83 10.20 10.93
C ALA A 218 -13.16 9.92 10.19
N VAL A 219 -13.48 8.66 9.90
CA VAL A 219 -14.78 8.27 9.31
C VAL A 219 -15.93 8.65 10.24
N LEU A 220 -15.81 8.33 11.53
CA LEU A 220 -16.86 8.60 12.51
C LEU A 220 -17.11 10.11 12.69
N THR A 221 -16.06 10.91 12.82
CA THR A 221 -16.23 12.36 13.02
C THR A 221 -16.78 13.04 11.76
N ILE A 222 -16.37 12.65 10.56
CA ILE A 222 -16.95 13.16 9.31
C ILE A 222 -18.41 12.74 9.15
N LEU A 223 -18.78 11.54 9.62
CA LEU A 223 -20.17 11.07 9.60
C LEU A 223 -21.04 11.87 10.57
N VAL A 224 -20.56 12.13 11.78
CA VAL A 224 -21.25 12.98 12.77
C VAL A 224 -21.46 14.38 12.20
N ARG A 225 -20.41 14.98 11.63
CA ARG A 225 -20.47 16.27 10.95
C ARG A 225 -21.50 16.28 9.82
N SER A 226 -21.45 15.29 8.93
CA SER A 226 -22.37 15.23 7.78
C SER A 226 -23.83 15.06 8.22
N SER A 227 -24.06 14.33 9.31
CA SER A 227 -25.39 14.18 9.92
C SER A 227 -25.89 15.49 10.55
N PHE A 228 -25.00 16.22 11.24
CA PHE A 228 -25.31 17.54 11.77
C PHE A 228 -25.69 18.50 10.65
N ARG A 229 -24.97 18.51 9.53
CA ARG A 229 -25.25 19.41 8.40
C ARG A 229 -26.63 19.18 7.78
N VAL A 230 -27.11 17.94 7.75
CA VAL A 230 -28.50 17.64 7.37
C VAL A 230 -29.48 18.23 8.36
N ALA A 231 -29.26 18.02 9.66
CA ALA A 231 -30.14 18.52 10.72
C ALA A 231 -30.18 20.05 10.80
N GLU A 232 -29.04 20.71 10.59
CA GLU A 232 -28.89 22.17 10.60
C GLU A 232 -29.78 22.82 9.54
N LEU A 233 -29.77 22.27 8.32
CA LEU A 233 -30.49 22.81 7.16
C LEU A 233 -31.93 22.31 7.05
N GLN A 234 -32.32 21.26 7.78
CA GLN A 234 -33.69 20.73 7.77
C GLN A 234 -34.75 21.79 8.15
N GLY A 235 -34.39 22.76 9.00
CA GLY A 235 -35.25 23.89 9.37
C GLY A 235 -34.97 25.19 8.59
N GLY A 236 -34.12 25.16 7.56
CA GLY A 236 -33.63 26.34 6.85
C GLY A 236 -32.62 27.17 7.67
N PHE A 237 -32.17 28.30 7.11
CA PHE A 237 -31.14 29.15 7.72
C PHE A 237 -31.59 29.89 8.99
N HIS A 238 -32.90 30.03 9.22
CA HIS A 238 -33.48 30.61 10.45
C HIS A 238 -33.77 29.56 11.53
N SER A 239 -33.33 28.31 11.35
CA SER A 239 -33.53 27.27 12.36
C SER A 239 -32.74 27.58 13.64
N LYS A 240 -33.23 27.09 14.79
CA LYS A 240 -32.51 27.20 16.07
C LYS A 240 -31.12 26.57 16.02
N LEU A 241 -30.94 25.54 15.19
CA LEU A 241 -29.69 24.79 15.09
C LEU A 241 -28.67 25.50 14.18
N ALA A 242 -29.13 26.13 13.09
CA ALA A 242 -28.28 26.95 12.22
C ALA A 242 -27.76 28.21 12.93
N ASN A 243 -28.51 28.72 13.90
CA ASN A 243 -28.16 29.91 14.68
C ASN A 243 -27.53 29.61 16.04
N ASP A 244 -27.10 28.37 16.30
CA ASP A 244 -26.32 28.00 17.49
C ASP A 244 -24.84 27.87 17.15
N GLU A 245 -24.08 28.94 17.40
CA GLU A 245 -22.65 28.98 17.12
C GLU A 245 -21.87 27.89 17.86
N ILE A 246 -22.19 27.62 19.13
CA ILE A 246 -21.42 26.68 19.95
C ILE A 246 -21.54 25.28 19.34
N THR A 247 -22.76 24.90 18.96
CA THR A 247 -23.02 23.61 18.31
C THR A 247 -22.30 23.51 16.97
N LEU A 248 -22.28 24.57 16.16
CA LEU A 248 -21.51 24.62 14.91
C LEU A 248 -20.00 24.47 15.16
N MET A 249 -19.44 25.20 16.13
CA MET A 249 -18.01 25.13 16.43
C MET A 249 -17.57 23.73 16.86
N ILE A 250 -18.44 22.97 17.54
CA ILE A 250 -18.15 21.61 17.99
C ILE A 250 -18.40 20.59 16.86
N LEU A 251 -19.59 20.59 16.27
CA LEU A 251 -20.03 19.53 15.35
C LEU A 251 -19.50 19.71 13.91
N GLU A 252 -19.13 20.92 13.51
CA GLU A 252 -18.36 21.15 12.27
C GLU A 252 -16.86 21.26 12.59
N GLY A 253 -16.45 22.31 13.29
CA GLY A 253 -15.03 22.64 13.45
C GLY A 253 -14.22 21.57 14.16
N ALA A 254 -14.66 21.12 15.34
CA ALA A 254 -13.90 20.13 16.09
C ALA A 254 -13.89 18.76 15.40
N MET A 255 -15.03 18.33 14.85
CA MET A 255 -15.15 17.02 14.18
C MET A 255 -14.24 16.92 12.94
N VAL A 256 -14.22 17.96 12.11
CA VAL A 256 -13.35 18.00 10.92
C VAL A 256 -11.87 18.13 11.35
N SER A 257 -11.57 18.95 12.35
CA SER A 257 -10.21 19.07 12.89
C SER A 257 -9.65 17.73 13.37
N ILE A 258 -10.44 16.96 14.12
CA ILE A 258 -10.05 15.62 14.59
C ILE A 258 -9.79 14.68 13.40
N ALA A 259 -10.63 14.72 12.37
CA ALA A 259 -10.44 13.90 11.17
C ALA A 259 -9.12 14.26 10.46
N CYS A 260 -8.86 15.54 10.21
CA CYS A 260 -7.66 16.00 9.55
C CYS A 260 -6.39 15.66 10.35
N ILE A 261 -6.41 15.86 11.68
CA ILE A 261 -5.28 15.49 12.56
C ILE A 261 -5.00 13.98 12.46
N CYS A 262 -6.03 13.13 12.48
CA CYS A 262 -5.87 11.68 12.33
C CYS A 262 -5.29 11.30 10.96
N LEU A 263 -5.80 11.91 9.89
CA LEU A 263 -5.39 11.60 8.51
C LEU A 263 -3.98 12.11 8.16
N THR A 264 -3.56 13.24 8.75
CA THR A 264 -2.22 13.83 8.54
C THR A 264 -1.18 13.25 9.50
N GLY A 265 -1.51 13.14 10.79
CA GLY A 265 -0.56 12.76 11.85
C GLY A 265 -0.23 11.27 11.90
N LEU A 266 -1.17 10.40 11.50
CA LEU A 266 -0.99 8.94 11.55
C LEU A 266 -0.58 8.35 10.19
N HIS A 267 0.08 9.12 9.34
CA HIS A 267 0.48 8.68 7.99
C HIS A 267 1.37 7.41 8.04
N PRO A 268 1.00 6.30 7.35
CA PRO A 268 1.68 5.01 7.46
C PRO A 268 3.20 5.05 7.21
N ALA A 269 3.62 5.86 6.25
CA ALA A 269 5.01 5.93 5.79
C ALA A 269 5.98 6.64 6.76
N LEU A 270 5.49 7.54 7.63
CA LEU A 270 6.32 8.26 8.60
C LEU A 270 6.66 7.38 9.82
N LEU A 271 5.70 6.53 10.17
CA LEU A 271 5.77 5.68 11.35
C LEU A 271 6.56 4.39 11.03
N GLU A 272 6.28 3.71 9.92
CA GLU A 272 6.86 2.38 9.64
C GLU A 272 8.39 2.39 9.56
N ASN A 273 9.01 3.38 8.91
CA ASN A 273 10.47 3.39 8.72
C ASN A 273 11.27 3.65 10.00
N LYS A 274 10.80 4.54 10.89
CA LYS A 274 11.55 4.92 12.10
C LYS A 274 11.60 3.78 13.13
N VAL A 275 10.47 3.13 13.38
CA VAL A 275 10.40 2.04 14.37
C VAL A 275 11.07 0.76 13.87
N LEU A 276 10.99 0.46 12.56
CA LEU A 276 11.76 -0.64 11.98
C LEU A 276 13.26 -0.37 12.05
N SER A 277 13.69 0.87 11.80
CA SER A 277 15.08 1.29 11.96
C SER A 277 15.58 1.05 13.38
N ASP A 278 14.83 1.51 14.39
CA ASP A 278 15.18 1.35 15.80
C ASP A 278 15.20 -0.12 16.23
N LYS A 279 14.22 -0.92 15.79
CA LYS A 279 14.11 -2.34 16.16
C LYS A 279 15.23 -3.19 15.56
N LEU A 280 15.62 -2.91 14.33
CA LEU A 280 16.63 -3.68 13.61
C LEU A 280 18.05 -3.16 13.85
N GLY A 281 18.19 -1.95 14.42
CA GLY A 281 19.48 -1.29 14.58
C GLY A 281 20.14 -0.95 13.24
N ILE A 282 19.33 -0.74 12.19
CA ILE A 282 19.80 -0.40 10.84
C ILE A 282 19.17 0.91 10.38
N THR A 283 19.87 1.68 9.56
CA THR A 283 19.32 2.90 8.95
C THR A 283 18.40 2.54 7.79
N ILE A 284 17.15 3.01 7.83
CA ILE A 284 16.20 2.85 6.73
C ILE A 284 16.09 4.19 5.99
N ILE A 285 16.52 4.20 4.72
CA ILE A 285 16.53 5.40 3.89
C ILE A 285 15.40 5.27 2.84
N PRO A 286 14.39 6.15 2.86
CA PRO A 286 13.36 6.18 1.81
C PRO A 286 13.97 6.55 0.46
N ALA A 287 13.83 5.68 -0.55
CA ALA A 287 14.40 5.86 -1.88
C ALA A 287 13.31 6.00 -2.96
N GLN A 288 13.54 6.87 -3.95
CA GLN A 288 12.63 7.09 -5.07
C GLN A 288 13.18 6.52 -6.37
N TYR A 289 12.87 5.25 -6.65
CA TYR A 289 13.42 4.53 -7.81
C TYR A 289 13.05 5.12 -9.18
N SER A 290 12.12 6.08 -9.26
CA SER A 290 11.73 6.75 -10.50
C SER A 290 12.59 7.97 -10.86
N ASN A 291 13.43 8.49 -9.96
CA ASN A 291 14.25 9.67 -10.19
C ASN A 291 15.73 9.34 -9.94
N VAL A 292 16.50 9.22 -11.02
CA VAL A 292 17.90 8.82 -10.99
C VAL A 292 18.78 9.83 -10.26
N GLU A 293 18.59 11.13 -10.50
CA GLU A 293 19.39 12.19 -9.86
C GLU A 293 19.20 12.24 -8.35
N SER A 294 17.94 12.13 -7.90
CA SER A 294 17.61 12.07 -6.48
C SER A 294 18.17 10.82 -5.80
N LEU A 295 18.21 9.68 -6.51
CA LEU A 295 18.84 8.47 -6.01
C LEU A 295 20.35 8.62 -5.92
N ALA A 296 21.00 9.18 -6.96
CA ALA A 296 22.45 9.38 -6.97
C ALA A 296 22.87 10.26 -5.78
N LYS A 297 22.18 11.39 -5.57
CA LYS A 297 22.41 12.25 -4.41
C LYS A 297 22.18 11.54 -3.08
N LEU A 298 21.12 10.73 -2.97
CA LEU A 298 20.85 9.94 -1.77
C LEU A 298 21.98 8.96 -1.47
N LEU A 299 22.53 8.29 -2.49
CA LEU A 299 23.67 7.39 -2.35
C LEU A 299 24.92 8.14 -1.86
N GLU A 300 25.19 9.32 -2.42
CA GLU A 300 26.34 10.18 -2.04
C GLU A 300 26.21 10.74 -0.62
N ASP A 301 25.05 11.31 -0.28
CA ASP A 301 24.77 11.89 1.04
C ASP A 301 24.94 10.84 2.17
N ASN A 302 24.65 9.57 1.86
CA ASN A 302 24.79 8.45 2.79
C ASN A 302 26.07 7.62 2.59
N LYS A 303 26.96 8.04 1.68
CA LYS A 303 28.25 7.39 1.39
C LYS A 303 28.13 5.89 1.09
N ILE A 304 27.14 5.52 0.27
CA ILE A 304 26.85 4.12 -0.06
C ILE A 304 27.84 3.62 -1.11
N ASP A 305 28.79 2.79 -0.69
CA ASP A 305 29.81 2.18 -1.56
C ASP A 305 29.28 1.00 -2.39
N THR A 306 28.56 0.09 -1.74
CA THR A 306 28.09 -1.17 -2.35
C THR A 306 26.58 -1.28 -2.26
N ILE A 307 25.93 -1.61 -3.38
CA ILE A 307 24.47 -1.85 -3.45
C ILE A 307 24.21 -3.33 -3.68
N VAL A 308 23.32 -3.92 -2.87
CA VAL A 308 22.76 -5.25 -3.08
C VAL A 308 21.27 -5.10 -3.37
N SER A 309 20.86 -5.36 -4.60
CA SER A 309 19.46 -5.34 -5.00
C SER A 309 18.80 -6.68 -4.68
N ALA A 310 17.86 -6.67 -3.74
CA ALA A 310 16.99 -7.80 -3.41
C ALA A 310 15.54 -7.57 -3.88
N MET A 311 15.36 -6.78 -4.94
CA MET A 311 14.03 -6.44 -5.48
C MET A 311 13.41 -7.64 -6.19
N THR A 312 12.11 -7.88 -6.00
CA THR A 312 11.37 -8.86 -6.81
C THR A 312 11.03 -8.25 -8.16
N VAL A 313 11.80 -8.57 -9.21
CA VAL A 313 11.65 -8.00 -10.55
C VAL A 313 10.73 -8.86 -11.40
N VAL A 314 9.42 -8.67 -11.25
CA VAL A 314 8.38 -9.46 -11.93
C VAL A 314 7.60 -8.69 -12.99
N ASP A 315 7.70 -7.36 -12.99
CA ASP A 315 7.02 -6.46 -13.93
C ASP A 315 7.96 -5.37 -14.47
N ASP A 316 7.42 -4.57 -15.41
CA ASP A 316 8.18 -3.51 -16.07
C ASP A 316 8.56 -2.38 -15.11
N ASP A 317 7.75 -2.08 -14.09
CA ASP A 317 8.00 -1.01 -13.13
C ASP A 317 9.15 -1.39 -12.18
N ALA A 318 9.16 -2.61 -11.66
CA ALA A 318 10.24 -3.17 -10.88
C ALA A 318 11.53 -3.29 -11.68
N ARG A 319 11.43 -3.66 -12.97
CA ARG A 319 12.58 -3.66 -13.90
C ARG A 319 13.15 -2.25 -14.05
N ASN A 320 12.31 -1.27 -14.37
CA ASN A 320 12.73 0.11 -14.54
C ASN A 320 13.33 0.67 -13.24
N SER A 321 12.79 0.28 -12.09
CA SER A 321 13.34 0.66 -10.78
C SER A 321 14.76 0.16 -10.57
N GLN A 322 15.05 -1.10 -10.92
CA GLN A 322 16.42 -1.63 -10.87
C GLN A 322 17.35 -0.94 -11.88
N LEU A 323 16.88 -0.68 -13.11
CA LEU A 323 17.68 0.02 -14.12
C LEU A 323 18.03 1.45 -13.71
N ASN A 324 17.06 2.16 -13.11
CA ASN A 324 17.27 3.50 -12.57
C ASN A 324 18.23 3.48 -11.37
N LEU A 325 18.17 2.45 -10.53
CA LEU A 325 19.11 2.28 -9.41
C LEU A 325 20.53 2.04 -9.93
N ILE A 326 20.70 1.24 -10.98
CA ILE A 326 22.01 1.03 -11.63
C ILE A 326 22.52 2.36 -12.21
N ALA A 327 21.67 3.12 -12.91
CA ALA A 327 22.04 4.42 -13.46
C ALA A 327 22.44 5.42 -12.37
N ALA A 328 21.73 5.43 -11.24
CA ALA A 328 22.02 6.30 -10.10
C ALA A 328 23.32 5.91 -9.40
N ALA A 329 23.58 4.61 -9.29
CA ALA A 329 24.82 4.08 -8.75
C ALA A 329 26.03 4.48 -9.59
N ASP A 330 25.92 4.43 -10.93
CA ASP A 330 27.00 4.84 -11.85
C ASP A 330 27.22 6.37 -11.85
N GLN A 331 26.18 7.15 -11.55
CA GLN A 331 26.30 8.61 -11.37
C GLN A 331 26.87 9.02 -10.01
N SER A 332 26.69 8.18 -8.98
CA SER A 332 27.13 8.44 -7.62
C SER A 332 28.65 8.30 -7.50
N SER A 333 29.32 9.36 -7.07
CA SER A 333 30.76 9.35 -6.78
C SER A 333 31.15 8.43 -5.61
N SER A 334 30.19 8.08 -4.76
CA SER A 334 30.41 7.20 -3.60
C SER A 334 30.27 5.72 -3.92
N THR A 335 29.51 5.37 -4.96
CA THR A 335 29.11 3.99 -5.23
C THR A 335 30.03 3.35 -6.25
N LYS A 336 30.58 2.18 -5.90
CA LYS A 336 31.55 1.46 -6.73
C LYS A 336 31.07 0.10 -7.17
N ARG A 337 30.20 -0.52 -6.36
CA ARG A 337 29.84 -1.93 -6.51
C ARG A 337 28.34 -2.13 -6.57
N PHE A 338 27.91 -3.06 -7.40
CA PHE A 338 26.51 -3.40 -7.57
C PHE A 338 26.29 -4.90 -7.70
N ILE A 339 25.38 -5.45 -6.89
CA ILE A 339 24.90 -6.82 -7.00
C ILE A 339 23.42 -6.76 -7.43
N PRO A 340 23.09 -7.06 -8.69
CA PRO A 340 21.70 -7.00 -9.17
C PRO A 340 20.84 -8.11 -8.58
N SER A 341 19.52 -7.91 -8.60
CA SER A 341 18.58 -8.96 -8.22
C SER A 341 18.53 -10.02 -9.32
N GLU A 342 19.18 -11.15 -9.07
CA GLU A 342 19.34 -12.28 -9.99
C GLU A 342 18.54 -13.54 -9.57
N HIS A 343 17.63 -13.42 -8.61
CA HIS A 343 16.89 -14.58 -8.10
C HIS A 343 15.70 -14.94 -8.99
N ALA A 344 15.61 -16.23 -9.37
CA ALA A 344 14.57 -16.90 -10.15
C ALA A 344 14.41 -16.47 -11.64
N THR A 345 14.32 -17.47 -12.49
CA THR A 345 14.21 -17.38 -13.94
C THR A 345 12.76 -17.68 -14.34
N LEU A 346 12.03 -16.71 -14.88
CA LEU A 346 10.76 -16.90 -15.58
C LEU A 346 10.77 -16.04 -16.84
N PHE A 347 9.96 -16.36 -17.84
CA PHE A 347 10.10 -15.79 -19.19
C PHE A 347 9.86 -14.25 -19.32
N PRO A 348 9.15 -13.54 -18.42
CA PRO A 348 9.24 -12.07 -18.31
C PRO A 348 10.51 -11.58 -17.60
N ILE A 349 10.99 -12.36 -16.63
CA ILE A 349 12.14 -12.06 -15.75
C ILE A 349 13.47 -12.18 -16.51
N MET A 350 13.59 -13.09 -17.49
CA MET A 350 14.80 -13.18 -18.32
C MET A 350 15.11 -11.87 -19.06
N LYS A 351 14.10 -11.21 -19.64
CA LYS A 351 14.30 -9.91 -20.29
C LYS A 351 14.81 -8.86 -19.30
N ALA A 352 14.24 -8.83 -18.10
CA ALA A 352 14.66 -7.91 -17.05
C ALA A 352 16.11 -8.16 -16.59
N LYS A 353 16.50 -9.43 -16.44
CA LYS A 353 17.88 -9.83 -16.13
C LYS A 353 18.85 -9.40 -17.22
N PHE A 354 18.56 -9.74 -18.48
CA PHE A 354 19.40 -9.30 -19.61
C PHE A 354 19.55 -7.78 -19.67
N SER A 355 18.47 -7.02 -19.43
CA SER A 355 18.54 -5.56 -19.40
C SER A 355 19.41 -5.02 -18.25
N ALA A 356 19.34 -5.62 -17.06
CA ALA A 356 20.16 -5.21 -15.92
C ALA A 356 21.65 -5.50 -16.18
N VAL A 357 21.98 -6.71 -16.67
CA VAL A 357 23.35 -7.09 -17.03
C VAL A 357 23.89 -6.20 -18.15
N GLN A 358 23.10 -5.98 -19.20
CA GLN A 358 23.48 -5.10 -20.31
C GLN A 358 23.74 -3.66 -19.83
N LYS A 359 22.90 -3.16 -18.92
CA LYS A 359 23.09 -1.84 -18.33
C LYS A 359 24.38 -1.80 -17.50
N LEU A 360 24.63 -2.78 -16.62
CA LEU A 360 25.86 -2.87 -15.83
C LEU A 360 27.12 -2.98 -16.70
N GLN A 361 27.05 -3.69 -17.83
CA GLN A 361 28.17 -3.75 -18.78
C GLN A 361 28.52 -2.40 -19.43
N SER A 362 27.57 -1.46 -19.46
CA SER A 362 27.80 -0.10 -19.97
C SER A 362 28.29 0.89 -18.91
N THR A 363 28.40 0.46 -17.65
CA THR A 363 28.75 1.31 -16.49
C THR A 363 30.20 1.08 -16.03
N SER A 364 30.68 1.97 -15.16
CA SER A 364 31.98 1.83 -14.50
C SER A 364 31.97 0.94 -13.25
N LEU A 365 30.77 0.49 -12.83
CA LEU A 365 30.56 -0.28 -11.60
C LEU A 365 31.18 -1.68 -11.67
N GLU A 366 31.82 -2.10 -10.57
CA GLU A 366 32.14 -3.50 -10.33
C GLU A 366 30.84 -4.24 -10.00
N TYR A 367 30.60 -5.39 -10.62
CA TYR A 367 29.40 -6.17 -10.35
C TYR A 367 29.66 -7.67 -10.36
N THR A 368 28.80 -8.39 -9.65
CA THR A 368 28.79 -9.86 -9.61
C THR A 368 27.37 -10.38 -9.82
N LEU A 369 27.25 -11.42 -10.64
CA LEU A 369 25.99 -12.12 -10.83
C LEU A 369 25.98 -13.34 -9.91
N VAL A 370 25.13 -13.29 -8.89
CA VAL A 370 24.98 -14.37 -7.91
C VAL A 370 23.98 -15.40 -8.43
N THR A 371 24.41 -16.65 -8.52
CA THR A 371 23.58 -17.79 -8.93
C THR A 371 23.54 -18.81 -7.79
N ASP A 372 22.34 -19.09 -7.28
CA ASP A 372 22.11 -19.90 -6.08
C ASP A 372 21.27 -21.17 -6.29
N GLY A 373 20.80 -21.42 -7.51
CA GLY A 373 20.03 -22.63 -7.83
C GLY A 373 18.55 -22.48 -7.45
N PHE A 374 18.01 -23.48 -6.75
CA PHE A 374 16.61 -23.50 -6.32
C PHE A 374 16.50 -23.37 -4.79
N PHE A 375 15.58 -22.54 -4.32
CA PHE A 375 15.44 -22.34 -2.87
C PHE A 375 14.86 -23.59 -2.19
N MET A 376 15.58 -24.11 -1.20
CA MET A 376 15.12 -25.26 -0.41
C MET A 376 14.11 -24.90 0.68
N ASP A 377 13.96 -23.61 0.99
CA ASP A 377 12.98 -23.07 1.94
C ASP A 377 11.58 -23.68 1.73
N TYR A 378 11.16 -23.83 0.48
CA TYR A 378 9.85 -24.37 0.10
C TYR A 378 9.56 -25.77 0.67
N TYR A 379 10.61 -26.56 0.93
CA TYR A 379 10.49 -27.92 1.45
C TYR A 379 10.61 -28.00 2.98
N GLY A 380 10.96 -26.90 3.65
CA GLY A 380 10.97 -26.79 5.11
C GLY A 380 9.77 -26.04 5.70
N LEU A 381 9.02 -25.33 4.87
CA LEU A 381 7.83 -24.59 5.29
C LEU A 381 6.74 -25.55 5.82
N PRO A 382 5.96 -25.15 6.83
CA PRO A 382 5.96 -23.83 7.48
C PRO A 382 6.87 -23.70 8.71
N ARG A 383 7.54 -24.77 9.16
CA ARG A 383 8.31 -24.73 10.42
C ARG A 383 9.67 -24.06 10.26
N VAL A 384 10.32 -24.23 9.11
CA VAL A 384 11.58 -23.54 8.81
C VAL A 384 11.32 -22.05 8.60
N LYS A 385 12.11 -21.21 9.26
CA LYS A 385 12.03 -19.75 9.09
C LYS A 385 12.40 -19.35 7.66
N SER A 386 11.45 -18.79 6.94
CA SER A 386 11.68 -18.20 5.61
C SER A 386 10.86 -16.92 5.42
N TYR A 387 11.33 -16.06 4.51
CA TYR A 387 10.59 -14.89 4.02
C TYR A 387 9.94 -15.12 2.65
N LEU A 388 10.15 -16.30 2.05
CA LEU A 388 9.51 -16.70 0.80
C LEU A 388 8.06 -17.11 1.02
N GLN A 389 7.23 -16.93 -0.01
CA GLN A 389 5.89 -17.50 -0.05
C GLN A 389 5.96 -18.98 -0.46
N PRO A 390 5.08 -19.86 0.06
CA PRO A 390 5.08 -21.27 -0.34
C PRO A 390 4.95 -21.45 -1.86
N PHE A 391 5.80 -22.30 -2.43
CA PHE A 391 5.78 -22.64 -3.85
C PHE A 391 6.07 -24.13 -4.03
N VAL A 392 5.11 -24.87 -4.59
CA VAL A 392 5.16 -26.34 -4.69
C VAL A 392 5.50 -26.74 -6.13
N LEU A 393 6.78 -26.97 -6.42
CA LEU A 393 7.25 -27.35 -7.75
C LEU A 393 7.18 -28.86 -8.02
N ALA A 394 7.90 -29.66 -7.24
CA ALA A 394 8.06 -31.10 -7.47
C ALA A 394 7.62 -31.98 -6.29
N LEU A 395 7.80 -31.51 -5.05
CA LEU A 395 7.42 -32.25 -3.84
C LEU A 395 6.36 -31.46 -3.07
N ASP A 396 5.17 -32.05 -2.92
CA ASP A 396 4.15 -31.59 -1.99
C ASP A 396 4.35 -32.28 -0.64
N MET A 397 5.22 -31.69 0.17
CA MET A 397 5.56 -32.21 1.49
C MET A 397 4.34 -32.29 2.41
N ALA A 398 3.33 -31.41 2.25
CA ALA A 398 2.14 -31.42 3.10
C ALA A 398 1.24 -32.62 2.80
N GLN A 399 1.09 -32.95 1.51
CA GLN A 399 0.09 -33.92 1.02
C GLN A 399 0.69 -35.26 0.61
N ASN A 400 1.99 -35.49 0.84
CA ASN A 400 2.70 -36.71 0.46
C ASN A 400 2.53 -37.03 -1.04
N ALA A 401 2.69 -36.03 -1.90
CA ALA A 401 2.58 -36.20 -3.35
C ALA A 401 3.80 -35.59 -4.06
N ALA A 402 4.16 -36.14 -5.21
CA ALA A 402 5.30 -35.67 -6.00
C ALA A 402 5.00 -35.69 -7.50
N ALA A 403 5.42 -34.63 -8.19
CA ALA A 403 5.37 -34.46 -9.63
C ALA A 403 6.79 -34.18 -10.10
N ILE A 404 7.52 -35.25 -10.42
CA ILE A 404 8.96 -35.21 -10.69
C ILE A 404 9.17 -34.82 -12.15
N PRO A 405 9.94 -33.75 -12.45
CA PRO A 405 10.21 -33.37 -13.83
C PRO A 405 11.17 -34.37 -14.50
N GLY A 406 10.79 -34.79 -15.70
CA GLY A 406 11.55 -35.71 -16.55
C GLY A 406 11.87 -37.03 -15.87
N SER A 407 13.15 -37.41 -15.86
CA SER A 407 13.60 -38.66 -15.21
C SER A 407 13.76 -38.53 -13.69
N GLY A 408 13.85 -37.29 -13.19
CA GLY A 408 14.21 -36.99 -11.80
C GLY A 408 15.66 -37.26 -11.42
N ASN A 409 16.52 -37.70 -12.36
CA ASN A 409 17.93 -38.05 -12.11
C ASN A 409 18.92 -36.93 -12.47
N THR A 410 18.44 -35.84 -13.07
CA THR A 410 19.29 -34.67 -13.34
C THR A 410 19.58 -33.92 -12.03
N PRO A 411 20.85 -33.59 -11.70
CA PRO A 411 21.17 -32.86 -10.48
C PRO A 411 20.57 -31.46 -10.43
N VAL A 412 20.16 -31.04 -9.24
CA VAL A 412 19.65 -29.71 -8.92
C VAL A 412 20.41 -29.19 -7.71
N VAL A 413 20.92 -27.96 -7.81
CA VAL A 413 21.46 -27.24 -6.66
C VAL A 413 20.32 -26.63 -5.87
N PHE A 414 20.28 -26.96 -4.58
CA PHE A 414 19.35 -26.45 -3.60
C PHE A 414 20.10 -25.53 -2.64
N THR A 415 19.61 -24.32 -2.39
CA THR A 415 20.26 -23.38 -1.46
C THR A 415 19.22 -22.74 -0.55
N HIS A 416 19.53 -22.56 0.73
CA HIS A 416 18.63 -21.89 1.66
C HIS A 416 18.85 -20.37 1.62
N THR A 417 17.77 -19.58 1.67
CA THR A 417 17.84 -18.12 1.49
C THR A 417 18.80 -17.42 2.47
N PHE A 418 18.84 -17.86 3.73
CA PHE A 418 19.76 -17.29 4.73
C PHE A 418 21.23 -17.61 4.43
N ASP A 419 21.51 -18.74 3.76
CA ASP A 419 22.89 -19.08 3.40
C ASP A 419 23.35 -18.22 2.22
N VAL A 420 22.49 -17.99 1.23
CA VAL A 420 22.74 -17.00 0.16
C VAL A 420 23.04 -15.64 0.77
N ALA A 421 22.22 -15.18 1.73
CA ALA A 421 22.43 -13.90 2.38
C ALA A 421 23.79 -13.81 3.12
N ARG A 422 24.23 -14.90 3.79
CA ARG A 422 25.56 -14.94 4.43
C ARG A 422 26.69 -14.84 3.41
N PHE A 423 26.63 -15.60 2.32
CA PHE A 423 27.64 -15.54 1.26
C PHE A 423 27.69 -14.17 0.58
N VAL A 424 26.54 -13.58 0.27
CA VAL A 424 26.46 -12.23 -0.31
C VAL A 424 27.01 -11.18 0.64
N ALA A 425 26.69 -11.26 1.94
CA ALA A 425 27.23 -10.35 2.95
C ALA A 425 28.75 -10.50 3.14
N ALA A 426 29.29 -11.72 3.05
CA ALA A 426 30.74 -11.93 3.07
C ALA A 426 31.41 -11.37 1.81
N LEU A 427 30.75 -11.49 0.66
CA LEU A 427 31.24 -11.01 -0.63
C LEU A 427 31.39 -9.48 -0.67
N THR A 428 30.49 -8.72 -0.03
CA THR A 428 30.59 -7.25 0.01
C THR A 428 31.84 -6.75 0.74
N SER A 429 32.44 -7.59 1.60
CA SER A 429 33.64 -7.26 2.37
C SER A 429 34.95 -7.58 1.65
N GLN A 430 34.90 -8.11 0.42
CA GLN A 430 36.09 -8.50 -0.34
C GLN A 430 36.70 -7.33 -1.14
N ALA A 431 37.99 -7.44 -1.49
CA ALA A 431 38.68 -6.45 -2.30
C ALA A 431 38.30 -6.53 -3.79
N ASP A 432 38.09 -7.74 -4.30
CA ASP A 432 37.65 -8.02 -5.66
C ASP A 432 36.23 -8.59 -5.68
N LEU A 433 35.47 -8.25 -6.73
CA LEU A 433 34.16 -8.82 -7.01
C LEU A 433 34.24 -9.66 -8.30
N PRO A 434 34.15 -11.00 -8.23
CA PRO A 434 34.19 -11.84 -9.42
C PRO A 434 32.93 -11.59 -10.25
N LYS A 435 33.03 -11.59 -11.59
CA LYS A 435 31.86 -11.30 -12.45
C LYS A 435 30.69 -12.26 -12.26
N ARG A 436 30.97 -13.49 -11.84
CA ARG A 436 29.97 -14.51 -11.51
C ARG A 436 30.33 -15.14 -10.18
N SER A 437 29.32 -15.36 -9.36
CA SER A 437 29.44 -15.97 -8.04
C SER A 437 28.40 -17.08 -7.91
N VAL A 438 28.86 -18.32 -7.69
CA VAL A 438 27.97 -19.47 -7.54
C VAL A 438 27.88 -19.84 -6.06
N VAL A 439 26.66 -20.00 -5.56
CA VAL A 439 26.38 -20.52 -4.22
C VAL A 439 25.74 -21.89 -4.36
N ILE A 440 26.32 -22.88 -3.67
CA ILE A 440 25.80 -24.25 -3.65
C ILE A 440 25.49 -24.61 -2.20
N GLY A 441 24.21 -24.75 -1.85
CA GLY A 441 23.84 -25.27 -0.54
C GLY A 441 24.01 -26.79 -0.45
N ASP A 442 23.27 -27.49 -1.29
CA ASP A 442 23.29 -28.94 -1.44
C ASP A 442 23.02 -29.29 -2.90
N LYS A 443 23.54 -30.43 -3.37
CA LYS A 443 23.30 -30.90 -4.74
C LYS A 443 22.65 -32.28 -4.69
N LYS A 444 21.42 -32.36 -5.20
CA LYS A 444 20.60 -33.57 -5.19
C LYS A 444 19.80 -33.69 -6.48
N THR A 445 19.49 -34.92 -6.86
CA THR A 445 18.46 -35.23 -7.85
C THR A 445 17.08 -35.16 -7.20
N TRP A 446 16.01 -35.03 -8.00
CA TRP A 446 14.66 -35.07 -7.46
C TRP A 446 14.31 -36.43 -6.85
N ASN A 447 14.86 -37.52 -7.38
CA ASN A 447 14.69 -38.86 -6.81
C ASN A 447 15.38 -39.00 -5.44
N GLU A 448 16.57 -38.41 -5.26
CA GLU A 448 17.21 -38.35 -3.92
C GLU A 448 16.42 -37.45 -2.96
N ALA A 449 15.94 -36.29 -3.41
CA ALA A 449 15.12 -35.40 -2.60
C ALA A 449 13.81 -36.07 -2.14
N LEU A 450 13.15 -36.81 -3.03
CA LEU A 450 11.99 -37.63 -2.72
C LEU A 450 12.32 -38.70 -1.68
N SER A 451 13.43 -39.44 -1.86
CA SER A 451 13.86 -40.45 -0.89
C SER A 451 14.10 -39.86 0.51
N ILE A 452 14.70 -38.67 0.59
CA ILE A 452 14.91 -37.94 1.85
C ILE A 452 13.55 -37.57 2.48
N ALA A 453 12.62 -37.06 1.69
CA ALA A 453 11.29 -36.68 2.16
C ALA A 453 10.50 -37.87 2.72
N GLU A 454 10.50 -39.01 2.02
CA GLU A 454 9.83 -40.24 2.46
C GLU A 454 10.42 -40.79 3.77
N GLU A 455 11.75 -40.76 3.91
CA GLU A 455 12.45 -41.19 5.13
C GLU A 455 12.10 -40.31 6.32
N ILE A 456 12.14 -38.98 6.16
CA ILE A 456 11.85 -38.01 7.24
C ILE A 456 10.40 -38.12 7.70
N LYS A 457 9.46 -38.29 6.76
CA LYS A 457 8.04 -38.39 7.08
C LYS A 457 7.59 -39.79 7.48
N GLY A 458 8.42 -40.82 7.25
CA GLY A 458 8.07 -42.21 7.50
C GLY A 458 6.90 -42.73 6.65
N THR A 459 6.63 -42.11 5.49
CA THR A 459 5.52 -42.48 4.59
C THR A 459 5.93 -42.35 3.13
N LYS A 460 5.36 -43.20 2.29
CA LYS A 460 5.51 -43.11 0.83
C LYS A 460 4.69 -41.98 0.25
N PHE A 461 5.20 -41.39 -0.82
CA PHE A 461 4.52 -40.33 -1.56
C PHE A 461 3.79 -40.91 -2.77
N ASN A 462 2.71 -40.26 -3.21
CA ASN A 462 2.09 -40.53 -4.49
C ASN A 462 2.89 -39.83 -5.60
N VAL A 463 3.63 -40.58 -6.41
CA VAL A 463 4.62 -40.05 -7.36
C VAL A 463 4.13 -40.16 -8.80
N ALA A 464 4.21 -39.06 -9.53
CA ALA A 464 4.08 -39.02 -10.97
C ALA A 464 5.35 -38.40 -11.58
N TYR A 465 5.70 -38.85 -12.79
CA TYR A 465 6.79 -38.28 -13.57
C TYR A 465 6.22 -37.51 -14.76
N ASP A 466 6.66 -36.26 -14.93
CA ASP A 466 6.27 -35.40 -16.04
C ASP A 466 7.37 -35.41 -17.11
N ASP A 467 7.22 -36.27 -18.12
CA ASP A 467 8.19 -36.37 -19.21
C ASP A 467 8.32 -35.07 -20.03
N GLN A 468 9.39 -34.99 -20.82
CA GLN A 468 9.65 -33.85 -21.69
C GLN A 468 8.50 -33.56 -22.68
N GLY A 469 7.79 -34.58 -23.15
CA GLY A 469 6.65 -34.42 -24.05
C GLY A 469 5.53 -33.63 -23.39
N LYS A 470 5.13 -34.04 -22.18
CA LYS A 470 4.13 -33.35 -21.36
C LYS A 470 4.58 -31.94 -20.99
N LEU A 471 5.81 -31.79 -20.51
CA LEU A 471 6.35 -30.49 -20.13
C LEU A 471 6.44 -29.51 -21.32
N CYS A 472 6.71 -30.00 -22.53
CA CYS A 472 6.70 -29.17 -23.76
C CYS A 472 5.30 -28.68 -24.15
N THR A 473 4.23 -29.32 -23.66
CA THR A 473 2.85 -28.83 -23.82
C THR A 473 2.43 -27.81 -22.75
N PHE A 474 3.36 -27.36 -21.91
CA PHE A 474 3.12 -26.44 -20.79
C PHE A 474 2.13 -27.00 -19.75
N ARG A 475 2.16 -28.31 -19.56
CA ARG A 475 1.34 -29.03 -18.57
C ARG A 475 2.25 -29.76 -17.59
N VAL A 476 1.78 -29.90 -16.35
CA VAL A 476 2.41 -30.68 -15.28
C VAL A 476 1.37 -31.54 -14.58
N THR A 477 1.80 -32.56 -13.84
CA THR A 477 0.94 -33.25 -12.89
C THR A 477 0.55 -32.27 -11.79
N GLU A 478 -0.75 -32.13 -11.59
CA GLU A 478 -1.31 -31.25 -10.57
C GLU A 478 -1.15 -31.88 -9.19
N LEU A 479 -0.43 -31.18 -8.31
CA LEU A 479 -0.26 -31.59 -6.92
C LEU A 479 -1.41 -31.05 -6.08
N PRO A 480 -1.81 -31.75 -4.99
CA PRO A 480 -2.99 -31.38 -4.23
C PRO A 480 -2.96 -29.93 -3.71
N SER A 481 -1.79 -29.44 -3.28
CA SER A 481 -1.61 -28.07 -2.80
C SER A 481 -1.68 -26.99 -3.90
N HIS A 482 -1.65 -27.33 -5.20
CA HIS A 482 -1.79 -26.35 -6.29
C HIS A 482 -3.17 -25.69 -6.31
N SER A 483 -4.21 -26.43 -5.92
CA SER A 483 -5.58 -25.91 -5.88
C SER A 483 -5.74 -24.66 -5.00
N ALA A 484 -4.95 -24.58 -3.92
CA ALA A 484 -4.90 -23.42 -3.02
C ALA A 484 -4.29 -22.17 -3.67
N LEU A 485 -3.52 -22.32 -4.75
CA LEU A 485 -2.88 -21.21 -5.46
C LEU A 485 -3.74 -20.63 -6.58
N TYR A 486 -4.74 -21.37 -7.09
CA TYR A 486 -5.59 -20.94 -8.22
C TYR A 486 -6.35 -19.63 -8.03
N PRO A 487 -6.81 -19.26 -6.81
CA PRO A 487 -7.38 -17.94 -6.58
C PRO A 487 -6.40 -16.77 -6.85
N PHE A 488 -5.10 -17.02 -6.73
CA PHE A 488 -4.04 -15.99 -6.85
C PHE A 488 -3.31 -16.05 -8.19
N LEU A 489 -3.11 -17.26 -8.70
CA LEU A 489 -2.38 -17.55 -9.92
C LEU A 489 -3.21 -18.52 -10.76
N PRO A 490 -3.83 -18.06 -11.85
CA PRO A 490 -4.68 -18.91 -12.68
C PRO A 490 -4.00 -20.23 -13.03
N LYS A 491 -4.77 -21.31 -13.02
CA LYS A 491 -4.26 -22.66 -13.23
C LYS A 491 -3.34 -22.79 -14.45
N GLU A 492 -3.74 -22.21 -15.59
CA GLU A 492 -2.96 -22.23 -16.82
C GLU A 492 -1.60 -21.54 -16.65
N GLN A 493 -1.57 -20.42 -15.95
CA GLN A 493 -0.34 -19.68 -15.68
C GLN A 493 0.58 -20.44 -14.72
N LEU A 494 0.02 -21.06 -13.67
CA LEU A 494 0.80 -21.92 -12.77
C LEU A 494 1.36 -23.13 -13.52
N GLN A 495 0.57 -23.82 -14.34
CA GLN A 495 1.07 -24.96 -15.13
C GLN A 495 2.18 -24.55 -16.10
N TYR A 496 2.04 -23.39 -16.76
CA TYR A 496 3.10 -22.85 -17.61
C TYR A 496 4.40 -22.63 -16.83
N ILE A 497 4.32 -21.96 -15.66
CA ILE A 497 5.47 -21.70 -14.78
C ILE A 497 6.15 -23.01 -14.37
N LEU A 498 5.37 -23.94 -13.82
CA LEU A 498 5.89 -25.23 -13.34
C LEU A 498 6.51 -26.06 -14.47
N ALA A 499 5.87 -26.07 -15.64
CA ALA A 499 6.40 -26.78 -16.81
C ALA A 499 7.73 -26.20 -17.27
N VAL A 500 7.87 -24.87 -17.31
CA VAL A 500 9.14 -24.21 -17.68
C VAL A 500 10.26 -24.55 -16.71
N PHE A 501 10.00 -24.47 -15.39
CA PHE A 501 10.98 -24.89 -14.38
C PHE A 501 11.33 -26.38 -14.52
N GLY A 502 10.33 -27.24 -14.70
CA GLY A 502 10.53 -28.67 -14.89
C GLY A 502 11.42 -28.98 -16.09
N ARG A 503 11.18 -28.33 -17.23
CA ARG A 503 12.04 -28.49 -18.43
C ARG A 503 13.48 -28.11 -18.16
N TRP A 504 13.70 -26.96 -17.52
CA TRP A 504 15.05 -26.50 -17.22
C TRP A 504 15.77 -27.41 -16.23
N MET A 505 15.08 -27.91 -15.21
CA MET A 505 15.67 -28.87 -14.28
C MET A 505 16.04 -30.17 -14.98
N ASP A 506 15.19 -30.70 -15.85
CA ASP A 506 15.46 -31.95 -16.55
C ASP A 506 16.65 -31.84 -17.53
N VAL A 507 16.81 -30.70 -18.21
CA VAL A 507 17.97 -30.44 -19.09
C VAL A 507 19.23 -29.94 -18.36
N GLY A 508 19.22 -29.89 -17.02
CA GLY A 508 20.41 -29.56 -16.21
C GLY A 508 20.65 -28.07 -15.99
N GLY A 509 19.66 -27.21 -16.24
CA GLY A 509 19.76 -25.76 -16.02
C GLY A 509 19.97 -25.35 -14.55
N PHE A 510 19.76 -26.27 -13.60
CA PHE A 510 20.02 -26.07 -12.17
C PHE A 510 21.22 -26.88 -11.65
N ASP A 511 21.94 -27.60 -12.52
CA ASP A 511 23.19 -28.27 -12.17
C ASP A 511 24.35 -27.26 -12.25
N LEU A 512 24.52 -26.46 -11.20
CA LEU A 512 25.53 -25.41 -11.18
C LEU A 512 26.95 -26.01 -11.09
N PRO A 513 27.93 -25.46 -11.83
CA PRO A 513 29.30 -25.95 -11.78
C PRO A 513 29.93 -25.71 -10.40
N GLY A 514 30.70 -26.68 -9.92
CA GLY A 514 31.40 -26.61 -8.63
C GLY A 514 32.75 -25.90 -8.67
N ILE A 515 33.01 -25.08 -9.69
CA ILE A 515 34.30 -24.38 -9.89
C ILE A 515 34.10 -22.90 -9.52
N ASP A 516 35.08 -22.32 -8.81
CA ASP A 516 35.09 -20.91 -8.38
C ASP A 516 33.83 -20.47 -7.63
N THR A 517 33.32 -21.35 -6.78
CA THR A 517 32.12 -21.08 -5.96
C THR A 517 32.45 -20.17 -4.77
N LEU A 518 31.43 -19.48 -4.25
CA LEU A 518 31.56 -18.76 -2.97
C LEU A 518 31.82 -19.72 -1.80
N ASN A 519 31.37 -20.98 -1.91
CA ASN A 519 31.69 -22.02 -0.93
C ASN A 519 33.20 -22.27 -0.80
N SER A 520 33.93 -22.36 -1.93
CA SER A 520 35.38 -22.50 -1.91
C SER A 520 36.10 -21.25 -1.43
N ARG A 521 35.50 -20.07 -1.62
CA ARG A 521 36.06 -18.79 -1.22
C ARG A 521 35.86 -18.50 0.28
N PHE A 522 34.75 -18.96 0.84
CA PHE A 522 34.35 -18.76 2.24
C PHE A 522 34.08 -20.11 2.91
N PRO A 523 35.12 -20.94 3.14
CA PRO A 523 34.97 -22.29 3.69
C PRO A 523 34.39 -22.32 5.12
N GLU A 524 34.44 -21.20 5.85
CA GLU A 524 33.84 -21.02 7.16
C GLU A 524 32.31 -20.91 7.15
N ILE A 525 31.71 -20.58 5.99
CA ILE A 525 30.26 -20.53 5.84
C ILE A 525 29.78 -21.92 5.43
N HIS A 526 29.19 -22.64 6.39
CA HIS A 526 28.60 -23.95 6.14
C HIS A 526 27.13 -23.80 5.77
N PRO A 527 26.74 -23.99 4.49
CA PRO A 527 25.34 -23.95 4.12
C PRO A 527 24.58 -25.16 4.65
N ARG A 528 23.27 -25.00 4.80
CA ARG A 528 22.37 -26.08 5.19
C ARG A 528 22.20 -27.09 4.07
N THR A 529 22.04 -28.36 4.44
CA THR A 529 21.67 -29.41 3.50
C THR A 529 20.16 -29.48 3.31
N LEU A 530 19.71 -30.05 2.18
CA LEU A 530 18.28 -30.23 1.90
C LEU A 530 17.62 -31.09 2.99
N ARG A 531 18.31 -32.13 3.44
CA ARG A 531 17.88 -32.99 4.56
C ARG A 531 17.66 -32.19 5.84
N GLN A 532 18.61 -31.34 6.25
CA GLN A 532 18.48 -30.55 7.47
C GLN A 532 17.26 -29.62 7.42
N VAL A 533 16.95 -29.03 6.26
CA VAL A 533 15.78 -28.16 6.08
C VAL A 533 14.49 -28.97 6.12
N MET A 534 14.43 -30.11 5.43
CA MET A 534 13.26 -30.99 5.48
C MET A 534 13.02 -31.59 6.88
N GLU A 535 14.08 -31.94 7.61
CA GLU A 535 13.99 -32.47 8.98
C GLU A 535 13.40 -31.45 9.95
N GLU A 536 13.91 -30.21 9.94
CA GLU A 536 13.33 -29.12 10.75
C GLU A 536 11.87 -28.85 10.36
N GLY A 537 11.55 -28.95 9.07
CA GLY A 537 10.22 -28.74 8.53
C GLY A 537 9.18 -29.80 8.93
N TRP A 538 9.58 -31.08 8.90
CA TRP A 538 8.61 -32.19 8.78
C TRP A 538 8.88 -33.39 9.67
N LYS A 539 10.01 -33.46 10.39
CA LYS A 539 10.25 -34.54 11.35
C LYS A 539 9.21 -34.47 12.46
N ALA A 540 8.61 -35.63 12.77
CA ALA A 540 7.52 -35.77 13.74
C ALA A 540 7.96 -35.45 15.17
#